data_AF-A0A6J0CXT4-F1
#
_entry.id   AF-A0A6J0CXT4-F1
#
_cell.length_a   1.000
_cell.length_b   1.000
_cell.length_c   1.000
_cell.angle_alpha   90.00
_cell.angle_beta   90.00
_cell.angle_gamma   90.00
#
_symmetry.space_group_name_H-M   'P 1'
#
loop_
_entity.id
_entity.type
_entity.pdbx_description
1 polymer ?
#
loop_
_entity_poly.entity_id
_entity_poly.type
_entity_poly.pdbx_seq_one_letter_code
_entity_poly.pdbx_strand_id
1 'polypeptide(L)'
;KKPRKDKPSRDWRKRRNAIRLTNEHTVETLVVADADMVQYHGAEAAQRFILTVMNMVYNMFQHQSLGIKINIQVTKLVLLRQRPAKLSIGHHGERSLESFCHWQNEEYGGARYLGNNQVPGGKDDAPPVDAAVFVT
;
A
#
# COMPACT_ATOMS: atom_id res chain seq x y z
N LYS A 1 31.57 -37.69 -40.03
CA LYS A 1 30.30 -36.91 -39.90
C LYS A 1 30.27 -36.28 -38.50
N LYS A 2 30.37 -34.95 -38.34
CA LYS A 2 30.27 -34.28 -37.03
C LYS A 2 28.79 -34.11 -36.63
N PRO A 3 28.39 -34.32 -35.37
CA PRO A 3 27.01 -34.12 -34.96
C PRO A 3 26.74 -32.62 -34.80
N ARG A 4 25.58 -32.17 -35.31
CA ARG A 4 25.09 -30.80 -35.18
C ARG A 4 24.66 -30.56 -33.72
N LYS A 5 25.18 -29.50 -33.09
CA LYS A 5 24.71 -28.98 -31.80
C LYS A 5 23.32 -28.40 -31.98
N ASP A 6 22.30 -29.04 -31.40
CA ASP A 6 20.96 -28.47 -31.28
C ASP A 6 20.99 -27.22 -30.41
N LYS A 7 20.62 -26.09 -31.01
CA LYS A 7 20.43 -24.82 -30.29
C LYS A 7 19.18 -24.99 -29.42
N PRO A 8 19.22 -24.63 -28.12
CA PRO A 8 18.06 -24.77 -27.26
C PRO A 8 16.92 -23.89 -27.78
N SER A 9 15.78 -24.52 -28.06
CA SER A 9 14.56 -23.90 -28.59
C SER A 9 14.15 -22.68 -27.75
N ARG A 10 13.74 -21.60 -28.44
CA ARG A 10 13.21 -20.36 -27.83
C ARG A 10 12.03 -20.64 -26.87
N ASP A 11 11.33 -21.77 -27.03
CA ASP A 11 10.23 -22.18 -26.16
C ASP A 11 10.66 -22.56 -24.74
N TRP A 12 11.86 -23.11 -24.55
CA TRP A 12 12.36 -23.44 -23.21
C TRP A 12 12.69 -22.17 -22.40
N ARG A 13 12.98 -21.04 -23.06
CA ARG A 13 13.17 -19.74 -22.41
C ARG A 13 11.82 -19.09 -22.09
N LYS A 14 10.83 -19.18 -22.99
CA LYS A 14 9.46 -18.69 -22.73
C LYS A 14 8.79 -19.43 -21.56
N ARG A 15 8.90 -20.76 -21.50
CA ARG A 15 8.35 -21.57 -20.40
C ARG A 15 8.96 -21.23 -19.03
N ARG A 16 10.28 -20.98 -18.97
CA ARG A 16 10.95 -20.55 -17.73
C ARG A 16 10.57 -19.13 -17.30
N ASN A 17 10.26 -18.23 -18.24
CA ASN A 17 9.74 -16.90 -17.91
C ASN A 17 8.29 -16.97 -17.40
N ALA A 18 7.45 -17.87 -17.93
CA ALA A 18 6.08 -18.06 -17.47
C ALA A 18 5.99 -18.54 -16.00
N ILE A 19 6.95 -19.36 -15.54
CA ILE A 19 7.00 -19.89 -14.17
C ILE A 19 7.44 -18.81 -13.14
N ARG A 20 8.11 -17.72 -13.57
CA ARG A 20 8.56 -16.66 -12.66
C ARG A 20 7.54 -15.53 -12.48
N LEU A 21 6.52 -15.44 -13.32
CA LEU A 21 5.48 -14.39 -13.29
C LEU A 21 4.26 -14.72 -12.41
N THR A 22 4.30 -15.82 -11.65
CA THR A 22 3.13 -16.35 -10.92
C THR A 22 2.95 -15.81 -9.51
N ASN A 23 3.96 -15.13 -8.94
CA ASN A 23 3.80 -14.53 -7.61
C ASN A 23 3.26 -13.12 -7.77
N GLU A 24 1.97 -12.97 -7.50
CA GLU A 24 1.29 -11.69 -7.37
C GLU A 24 1.28 -11.30 -5.90
N HIS A 25 1.82 -10.12 -5.61
CA HIS A 25 1.85 -9.57 -4.25
C HIS A 25 0.82 -8.47 -4.14
N THR A 26 -0.14 -8.61 -3.24
CA THR A 26 -1.08 -7.52 -2.94
C THR A 26 -0.53 -6.72 -1.77
N VAL A 27 -0.60 -5.39 -1.87
CA VAL A 27 -0.25 -4.46 -0.78
C VAL A 27 -1.53 -3.77 -0.36
N GLU A 28 -1.99 -4.08 0.84
CA GLU A 28 -3.16 -3.45 1.46
C GLU A 28 -2.77 -2.09 2.04
N THR A 29 -3.26 -1.01 1.42
CA THR A 29 -2.85 0.36 1.73
C THR A 29 -3.98 1.14 2.41
N LEU A 30 -3.69 1.64 3.61
CA LEU A 30 -4.44 2.72 4.26
C LEU A 30 -3.99 4.06 3.68
N VAL A 31 -4.94 4.91 3.26
CA VAL A 31 -4.66 6.29 2.86
C VAL A 31 -5.39 7.24 3.79
N VAL A 32 -4.67 8.21 4.33
CA VAL A 32 -5.19 9.21 5.28
C VAL A 32 -4.98 10.60 4.70
N ALA A 33 -6.08 11.32 4.45
CA ALA A 33 -6.07 12.71 4.07
C ALA A 33 -6.12 13.58 5.33
N ASP A 34 -5.17 14.50 5.46
CA ASP A 34 -5.10 15.45 6.57
C ASP A 34 -6.30 16.41 6.57
N ALA A 35 -6.58 16.99 7.73
CA ALA A 35 -7.63 17.98 7.90
C ALA A 35 -7.43 19.19 6.99
N ASP A 36 -6.18 19.64 6.81
CA ASP A 36 -5.86 20.78 5.96
C ASP A 36 -6.17 20.48 4.48
N MET A 37 -5.84 19.27 3.99
CA MET A 37 -6.17 18.80 2.65
C MET A 37 -7.70 18.77 2.42
N VAL A 38 -8.44 18.25 3.40
CA VAL A 38 -9.91 18.16 3.32
C VAL A 38 -10.57 19.54 3.41
N GLN A 39 -10.07 20.43 4.26
CA GLN A 39 -10.58 21.80 4.41
C GLN A 39 -10.32 22.65 3.18
N TYR A 40 -9.14 22.52 2.57
CA TYR A 40 -8.77 23.30 1.39
C TYR A 40 -9.52 22.86 0.13
N HIS A 41 -9.60 21.55 -0.14
CA HIS A 41 -10.21 21.03 -1.36
C HIS A 41 -11.70 20.68 -1.21
N GLY A 42 -12.18 20.43 0.00
CA GLY A 42 -13.47 19.79 0.25
C GLY A 42 -13.38 18.27 0.18
N ALA A 43 -14.21 17.56 0.96
CA ALA A 43 -14.12 16.11 1.13
C ALA A 43 -14.25 15.33 -0.18
N GLU A 44 -15.24 15.66 -1.02
CA GLU A 44 -15.47 14.95 -2.29
C GLU A 44 -14.32 15.14 -3.28
N ALA A 45 -13.83 16.39 -3.41
CA ALA A 45 -12.73 16.69 -4.32
C ALA A 45 -11.41 16.07 -3.83
N ALA A 46 -11.12 16.13 -2.53
CA ALA A 46 -9.95 15.48 -1.93
C ALA A 46 -10.00 13.96 -2.14
N GLN A 47 -11.14 13.31 -1.86
CA GLN A 47 -11.32 11.88 -2.10
C GLN A 47 -11.09 11.51 -3.57
N ARG A 48 -11.72 12.24 -4.50
CA ARG A 48 -11.57 11.98 -5.95
C ARG A 48 -10.12 12.15 -6.41
N PHE A 49 -9.47 13.21 -5.95
CA PHE A 49 -8.07 13.48 -6.26
C PHE A 49 -7.16 12.34 -5.77
N ILE A 50 -7.30 11.96 -4.50
CA ILE A 50 -6.50 10.89 -3.88
C ILE A 50 -6.71 9.56 -4.62
N LEU A 51 -7.95 9.18 -4.92
CA LEU A 51 -8.24 7.96 -5.67
C LEU A 51 -7.66 7.99 -7.09
N THR A 52 -7.64 9.17 -7.73
CA THR A 52 -7.01 9.35 -9.04
C THR A 52 -5.50 9.12 -8.95
N VAL A 53 -4.85 9.69 -7.94
CA VAL A 53 -3.41 9.49 -7.69
C VAL A 53 -3.11 8.03 -7.40
N MET A 54 -3.88 7.38 -6.52
CA MET A 54 -3.69 5.97 -6.20
C MET A 54 -3.95 5.05 -7.40
N ASN A 55 -4.88 5.40 -8.29
CA ASN A 55 -5.06 4.69 -9.56
C ASN A 55 -3.85 4.85 -10.49
N MET A 56 -3.23 6.03 -10.55
CA MET A 56 -1.96 6.20 -11.27
C MET A 56 -0.84 5.35 -10.66
N VAL A 57 -0.73 5.32 -9.33
CA VAL A 57 0.23 4.45 -8.61
C VAL A 57 -0.03 2.98 -8.93
N TYR A 58 -1.28 2.52 -8.84
CA TYR A 58 -1.66 1.15 -9.19
C TYR A 58 -1.18 0.79 -10.61
N ASN A 59 -1.47 1.64 -11.61
CA ASN A 59 -1.05 1.40 -12.99
C ASN A 59 0.47 1.40 -13.17
N MET A 60 1.19 2.26 -12.45
CA MET A 60 2.65 2.27 -12.45
C MET A 60 3.22 0.95 -11.92
N PHE A 61 2.62 0.39 -10.86
CA PHE A 61 3.04 -0.89 -10.28
C PHE A 61 2.61 -2.12 -11.11
N GLN A 62 1.71 -1.96 -12.08
CA GLN A 62 1.43 -3.01 -13.09
C GLN A 62 2.48 -3.08 -14.22
N HIS A 63 3.44 -2.15 -14.26
CA HIS A 63 4.40 -2.09 -15.36
C HIS A 63 5.40 -3.26 -15.34
N GLN A 64 5.58 -3.90 -16.49
CA GLN A 64 6.40 -5.12 -16.63
C GLN A 64 7.89 -4.92 -16.28
N SER A 65 8.39 -3.68 -16.28
CA SER A 65 9.77 -3.38 -15.90
C SER A 65 10.11 -3.77 -14.46
N LEU A 66 9.11 -3.90 -13.58
CA LEU A 66 9.31 -4.34 -12.20
C LEU A 66 9.69 -5.83 -12.10
N GLY A 67 9.41 -6.62 -13.14
CA GLY A 67 9.73 -8.06 -13.17
C GLY A 67 8.93 -8.92 -12.20
N ILE A 68 8.06 -8.31 -11.39
CA ILE A 68 7.12 -8.93 -10.45
C ILE A 68 5.75 -8.25 -10.58
N LYS A 69 4.68 -8.92 -10.18
CA LYS A 69 3.34 -8.35 -10.15
C LYS A 69 3.02 -7.86 -8.75
N ILE A 70 2.79 -6.55 -8.61
CA ILE A 70 2.37 -5.94 -7.36
C ILE A 70 0.99 -5.32 -7.57
N ASN A 71 0.01 -5.76 -6.82
CA ASN A 71 -1.34 -5.23 -6.79
C ASN A 71 -1.48 -4.24 -5.62
N ILE A 72 -1.49 -2.94 -5.90
CA ILE A 72 -1.70 -1.90 -4.89
C ILE A 72 -3.21 -1.75 -4.64
N GLN A 73 -3.67 -2.13 -3.45
CA GLN A 73 -5.09 -2.09 -3.09
C GLN A 73 -5.34 -1.06 -1.99
N VAL A 74 -6.14 -0.03 -2.27
CA VAL A 74 -6.60 0.89 -1.23
C VAL A 74 -7.70 0.19 -0.43
N THR A 75 -7.39 -0.26 0.78
CA THR A 75 -8.35 -0.97 1.66
C THR A 75 -9.16 -0.01 2.50
N LYS A 76 -8.59 1.15 2.85
CA LYS A 76 -9.26 2.18 3.63
C LYS A 76 -8.78 3.57 3.24
N LEU A 77 -9.72 4.48 3.04
CA LEU A 77 -9.47 5.91 2.82
C LEU A 77 -10.12 6.69 3.96
N VAL A 78 -9.31 7.43 4.72
CA VAL A 78 -9.74 8.21 5.88
C VAL A 78 -9.57 9.68 5.57
N LEU A 79 -10.64 10.46 5.71
CA LEU A 79 -10.62 11.90 5.55
C LEU A 79 -10.73 12.51 6.95
N LEU A 80 -9.62 13.06 7.45
CA LEU A 80 -9.61 13.70 8.76
C LEU A 80 -10.41 15.01 8.69
N ARG A 81 -11.38 15.16 9.60
CA ARG A 81 -12.08 16.45 9.76
C ARG A 81 -11.25 17.43 10.59
N GLN A 82 -10.53 16.89 11.56
CA GLN A 82 -9.61 17.60 12.45
C GLN A 82 -8.41 16.71 12.70
N ARG A 83 -7.22 17.31 12.87
CA ARG A 83 -5.99 16.57 13.14
C ARG A 83 -6.02 16.05 14.59
N PRO A 84 -5.88 14.73 14.83
CA PRO A 84 -5.83 14.18 16.18
C PRO A 84 -4.68 14.77 17.00
N ALA A 85 -4.85 14.92 18.31
CA ALA A 85 -3.82 15.52 19.17
C ALA A 85 -2.47 14.77 19.16
N LYS A 86 -2.50 13.46 18.89
CA LYS A 86 -1.32 12.60 18.79
C LYS A 86 -0.63 12.65 17.42
N LEU A 87 -1.23 13.31 16.45
CA LEU A 87 -0.70 13.46 15.10
C LEU A 87 -0.16 14.89 14.93
N SER A 88 1.16 15.03 14.94
CA SER A 88 1.87 16.29 14.76
C SER A 88 2.50 16.34 13.37
N ILE A 89 2.06 17.31 12.57
CA ILE A 89 2.57 17.54 11.22
C ILE A 89 3.14 18.96 11.18
N GLY A 90 4.38 19.09 10.73
CA GLY A 90 5.05 20.38 10.58
C GLY A 90 6.07 20.35 9.44
N HIS A 91 6.90 21.40 9.37
CA HIS A 91 7.88 21.58 8.29
C HIS A 91 8.99 20.51 8.24
N HIS A 92 9.21 19.80 9.34
CA HIS A 92 10.24 18.76 9.42
C HIS A 92 9.66 17.39 9.07
N GLY A 93 9.88 16.94 7.83
CA GLY A 93 9.30 15.71 7.30
C GLY A 93 9.61 14.46 8.14
N GLU A 94 10.81 14.35 8.71
CA GLU A 94 11.18 13.23 9.59
C GLU A 94 10.30 13.15 10.85
N ARG A 95 10.11 14.28 11.54
CA ARG A 95 9.25 14.35 12.74
C ARG A 95 7.78 14.10 12.42
N SER A 96 7.33 14.62 11.28
CA SER A 96 5.97 14.37 10.79
C SER A 96 5.75 12.87 10.47
N LEU A 97 6.75 12.23 9.85
CA LEU A 97 6.70 10.79 9.54
C LEU A 97 6.68 9.94 10.82
N GLU A 98 7.54 10.23 11.79
CA GLU A 98 7.57 9.54 13.08
C GLU A 98 6.23 9.66 13.81
N SER A 99 5.68 10.88 13.89
CA SER A 99 4.38 11.10 14.51
C SER A 99 3.25 10.36 13.79
N PHE A 100 3.26 10.35 12.45
CA PHE A 100 2.27 9.60 11.67
C PHE A 100 2.38 8.09 11.89
N CYS A 101 3.60 7.52 11.90
CA CYS A 101 3.81 6.11 12.17
C CYS A 101 3.31 5.71 13.56
N HIS A 102 3.58 6.53 14.59
CA HIS A 102 3.09 6.28 15.95
C HIS A 102 1.55 6.30 15.99
N TRP A 103 0.94 7.35 15.44
CA TRP A 103 -0.51 7.47 15.40
C TRP A 103 -1.17 6.34 14.61
N GLN A 104 -0.64 5.97 13.45
CA GLN A 104 -1.18 4.89 12.62
C GLN A 104 -1.10 3.54 13.33
N ASN A 105 -0.01 3.27 14.05
CA ASN A 105 0.15 2.04 14.82
C ASN A 105 -0.83 1.98 16.01
N GLU A 106 -1.09 3.11 16.68
CA GLU A 106 -2.08 3.14 17.76
C GLU A 106 -3.52 2.95 17.24
N GLU A 107 -3.89 3.59 16.13
CA GLU A 107 -5.26 3.55 15.60
C GLU A 107 -5.56 2.31 14.73
N TYR A 108 -4.57 1.84 13.98
CA TYR A 108 -4.72 0.80 12.96
C TYR A 108 -3.68 -0.33 13.06
N GLY A 109 -2.78 -0.29 14.05
CA GLY A 109 -1.76 -1.32 14.27
C GLY A 109 -2.28 -2.54 15.03
N GLY A 110 -3.61 -2.68 15.18
CA GLY A 110 -4.35 -3.82 15.73
C GLY A 110 -3.48 -4.92 16.32
N ALA A 111 -3.22 -4.82 17.63
CA ALA A 111 -2.63 -5.82 18.52
C ALA A 111 -1.68 -6.83 17.85
N ARG A 112 -0.63 -6.38 17.16
CA ARG A 112 0.24 -7.34 16.49
C ARG A 112 1.05 -8.23 17.45
N TYR A 113 1.46 -7.82 18.66
CA TYR A 113 2.32 -8.70 19.50
C TYR A 113 2.36 -8.38 21.01
N LEU A 114 1.25 -8.53 21.75
CA LEU A 114 1.32 -8.63 23.23
C LEU A 114 0.37 -9.72 23.75
N GLY A 115 0.91 -10.94 23.94
CA GLY A 115 0.51 -11.90 24.97
C GLY A 115 -0.92 -12.50 24.92
N ASN A 116 -0.97 -13.80 24.59
CA ASN A 116 -2.01 -14.81 24.77
C ASN A 116 -3.45 -14.42 25.23
N ASN A 117 -4.40 -14.91 24.42
CA ASN A 117 -5.86 -15.04 24.65
C ASN A 117 -6.77 -13.89 24.21
N GLN A 118 -6.60 -13.40 22.98
CA GLN A 118 -7.68 -12.68 22.27
C GLN A 118 -8.22 -13.56 21.14
N VAL A 119 -9.53 -13.79 21.12
CA VAL A 119 -10.24 -14.50 20.05
C VAL A 119 -10.29 -13.56 18.84
N PRO A 120 -9.72 -13.94 17.67
CA PRO A 120 -9.83 -13.12 16.46
C PRO A 120 -11.30 -13.09 16.00
N GLY A 121 -11.86 -11.89 15.78
CA GLY A 121 -13.22 -11.73 15.25
C GLY A 121 -14.09 -10.65 15.89
N GLY A 122 -13.51 -9.65 16.55
CA GLY A 122 -14.26 -8.45 16.93
C GLY A 122 -14.71 -7.72 15.66
N LYS A 123 -16.01 -7.43 15.54
CA LYS A 123 -16.61 -6.85 14.32
C LYS A 123 -16.04 -5.48 13.90
N ASP A 124 -15.22 -4.85 14.75
CA ASP A 124 -14.61 -3.54 14.53
C ASP A 124 -13.07 -3.61 14.39
N ASP A 125 -12.48 -4.79 14.33
CA ASP A 125 -11.04 -4.95 14.10
C ASP A 125 -10.71 -4.50 12.67
N ALA A 126 -10.12 -3.30 12.53
CA ALA A 126 -9.61 -2.85 11.25
C ALA A 126 -8.56 -3.88 10.78
N PRO A 127 -8.72 -4.48 9.57
CA PRO A 127 -7.77 -5.46 9.10
C PRO A 127 -6.37 -4.83 9.05
N PRO A 128 -5.34 -5.59 9.43
CA PRO A 128 -3.98 -5.07 9.43
C PRO A 128 -3.61 -4.61 8.02
N VAL A 129 -3.05 -3.40 7.90
CA VAL A 129 -2.57 -2.87 6.62
C VAL A 129 -1.08 -3.14 6.43
N ASP A 130 -0.65 -3.29 5.18
CA ASP A 130 0.75 -3.47 4.78
C ASP A 130 1.47 -2.12 4.63
N ALA A 131 0.73 -1.09 4.23
CA ALA A 131 1.24 0.25 4.03
C ALA A 131 0.23 1.31 4.51
N ALA A 132 0.76 2.44 4.96
CA ALA A 132 -0.03 3.62 5.28
C ALA A 132 0.56 4.86 4.60
N VAL A 133 -0.30 5.64 3.95
CA VAL A 133 0.08 6.85 3.23
C VAL A 133 -0.67 8.04 3.84
N PHE A 134 0.08 9.05 4.25
CA PHE A 134 -0.47 10.32 4.73
C PHE A 134 -0.40 11.38 3.63
N VAL A 135 -1.51 12.07 3.38
CA VAL A 135 -1.65 13.11 2.36
C VAL A 135 -2.02 14.42 3.07
N THR A 136 -1.09 15.37 3.10
CA THR A 136 -1.26 16.69 3.70
C THR A 136 -1.02 17.80 2.68
#